data_AF-A0A7W0CRB9-F1
#
_entry.id   AF-A0A7W0CRB9-F1
#
_cell.length_a   1.000
_cell.length_b   1.000
_cell.length_c   1.000
_cell.angle_alpha   90.00
_cell.angle_beta   90.00
_cell.angle_gamma   90.00
#
_symmetry.space_group_name_H-M   'P 1'
#
loop_
_entity.id
_entity.type
_entity.pdbx_description
1 polymer ?
#
loop_
_entity_poly.entity_id
_entity_poly.type
_entity_poly.pdbx_seq_one_letter_code
_entity_poly.pdbx_strand_id
1 'polypeptide(L)'
;MTPEERVELFGDFNPGDYAAEAEQRWGGTDAWEQSQRRMSSFGKQDWQQFMAAFGDLSNRMADLLRSGAPATGDTAMELAEEHRQLLTRWCYDCTYEIHRGLGEMYVADPRFTANIDRTEPGLAVFMRDAILANANRATA
;
A
#
# COMPACT_ATOMS: atom_id res chain seq x y z
N MET A 1 7.24 -2.31 -20.23
CA MET A 1 5.77 -2.43 -20.31
C MET A 1 5.23 -1.48 -21.36
N THR A 2 4.37 -1.97 -22.26
CA THR A 2 3.71 -1.13 -23.28
C THR A 2 2.61 -0.26 -22.64
N PRO A 3 2.12 0.78 -23.33
CA PRO A 3 0.95 1.54 -22.88
C PRO A 3 -0.30 0.67 -22.72
N GLU A 4 -0.50 -0.32 -23.60
CA GLU A 4 -1.64 -1.24 -23.57
C GLU A 4 -1.62 -2.15 -22.33
N GLU A 5 -0.44 -2.70 -21.99
CA GLU A 5 -0.26 -3.48 -20.76
C GLU A 5 -0.49 -2.66 -19.49
N ARG A 6 -0.19 -1.35 -19.52
CA ARG A 6 -0.49 -0.44 -18.40
C ARG A 6 -1.99 -0.24 -18.22
N VAL A 7 -2.74 -0.05 -19.30
CA VAL A 7 -4.21 0.08 -19.24
C VAL A 7 -4.84 -1.22 -18.75
N GLU A 8 -4.35 -2.38 -19.19
CA GLU A 8 -4.84 -3.69 -18.74
C GLU A 8 -4.58 -3.92 -17.23
N LEU A 9 -3.46 -3.43 -16.70
CA LEU A 9 -3.04 -3.64 -15.30
C LEU A 9 -3.59 -2.61 -14.31
N PHE A 10 -3.73 -1.36 -14.72
CA PHE A 10 -4.11 -0.27 -13.83
C PHE A 10 -5.50 0.33 -14.13
N GLY A 11 -6.16 -0.09 -15.22
CA GLY A 11 -7.48 0.41 -15.60
C GLY A 11 -7.48 1.92 -15.80
N ASP A 12 -8.44 2.61 -15.19
CA ASP A 12 -8.55 4.09 -15.23
C ASP A 12 -7.53 4.79 -14.31
N PHE A 13 -6.81 4.05 -13.47
CA PHE A 13 -5.75 4.61 -12.65
C PHE A 13 -4.47 4.74 -13.48
N ASN A 14 -4.13 5.95 -13.93
CA ASN A 14 -2.85 6.20 -14.57
C ASN A 14 -1.80 6.65 -13.52
N PRO A 15 -0.78 5.83 -13.22
CA PRO A 15 0.26 6.20 -12.25
C PRO A 15 1.01 7.48 -12.65
N GLY A 16 1.05 7.80 -13.95
CA GLY A 16 1.68 9.01 -14.48
C GLY A 16 0.99 10.32 -14.06
N ASP A 17 -0.32 10.28 -13.78
CA ASP A 17 -1.08 11.48 -13.41
C ASP A 17 -0.73 11.97 -12.01
N TYR A 18 -0.18 11.09 -11.17
CA TYR A 18 0.24 11.38 -9.80
C TYR A 18 1.76 11.40 -9.64
N ALA A 19 2.52 11.06 -10.69
CA ALA A 19 3.97 10.92 -10.61
C ALA A 19 4.68 12.22 -10.20
N ALA A 20 4.25 13.37 -10.75
CA ALA A 20 4.84 14.67 -10.40
C ALA A 20 4.50 15.10 -8.96
N GLU A 21 3.29 14.80 -8.48
CA GLU A 21 2.88 15.07 -7.09
C GLU A 21 3.65 14.16 -6.12
N ALA A 22 3.83 12.90 -6.49
CA ALA A 22 4.59 11.93 -5.71
C ALA A 22 6.07 12.30 -5.63
N GLU A 23 6.67 12.74 -6.74
CA GLU A 23 8.04 13.26 -6.75
C GLU A 23 8.18 14.54 -5.90
N GLN A 24 7.19 15.44 -5.88
CA GLN A 24 7.24 16.61 -4.99
C GLN A 24 7.20 16.22 -3.51
N ARG A 25 6.41 15.20 -3.15
CA ARG A 25 6.21 14.79 -1.75
C ARG A 25 7.33 13.88 -1.22
N TRP A 26 7.90 13.02 -2.07
CA TRP A 26 8.84 11.98 -1.66
C TRP A 26 10.14 11.94 -2.48
N GLY A 27 10.26 12.79 -3.50
CA GLY A 27 11.46 12.93 -4.30
C GLY A 27 12.67 13.26 -3.43
N GLY A 28 13.82 12.69 -3.81
CA GLY A 28 15.06 12.81 -3.05
C GLY A 28 15.13 11.94 -1.80
N THR A 29 14.14 11.08 -1.53
CA THR A 29 14.25 10.03 -0.50
C THR A 29 14.84 8.75 -1.10
N ASP A 30 15.59 7.99 -0.30
CA ASP A 30 16.11 6.68 -0.72
C ASP A 30 14.97 5.71 -1.11
N ALA A 31 13.84 5.77 -0.39
CA ALA A 31 12.67 4.96 -0.69
C ALA A 31 12.08 5.27 -2.08
N TRP A 32 12.00 6.55 -2.44
CA TRP A 32 11.58 6.98 -3.77
C TRP A 32 12.53 6.47 -4.86
N GLU A 33 13.84 6.68 -4.70
CA GLU A 33 14.81 6.21 -5.68
C GLU A 33 14.80 4.68 -5.84
N GLN A 34 14.68 3.94 -4.74
CA GLN A 34 14.55 2.49 -4.77
C GLN A 34 13.28 2.07 -5.51
N SER A 35 12.15 2.72 -5.23
CA SER A 35 10.87 2.47 -5.91
C SER A 35 11.01 2.64 -7.41
N GLN A 36 11.57 3.77 -7.85
CA GLN A 36 11.78 4.05 -9.26
C GLN A 36 12.69 3.00 -9.92
N ARG A 37 13.80 2.63 -9.26
CA ARG A 37 14.71 1.59 -9.75
C ARG A 37 14.02 0.23 -9.87
N ARG A 38 13.36 -0.25 -8.81
CA ARG A 38 12.73 -1.58 -8.80
C ARG A 38 11.55 -1.64 -9.78
N MET A 39 10.62 -0.70 -9.70
CA MET A 39 9.44 -0.69 -10.57
C MET A 39 9.78 -0.49 -12.05
N SER A 40 10.89 0.19 -12.39
CA SER A 40 11.34 0.32 -13.78
C SER A 40 11.75 -1.02 -14.42
N SER A 41 12.12 -2.00 -13.60
CA SER A 41 12.49 -3.36 -14.04
C SER A 41 11.32 -4.34 -14.15
N PHE A 42 10.13 -3.97 -13.67
CA PHE A 42 8.98 -4.88 -13.64
C PHE A 42 8.48 -5.22 -15.04
N GLY A 43 8.39 -6.51 -15.33
CA GLY A 43 7.62 -7.02 -16.46
C GLY A 43 6.12 -7.09 -16.15
N LYS A 44 5.31 -7.42 -17.16
CA LYS A 44 3.86 -7.62 -17.01
C LYS A 44 3.54 -8.64 -15.90
N GLN A 45 4.27 -9.76 -15.87
CA GLN A 45 4.04 -10.82 -14.89
C GLN A 45 4.37 -10.40 -13.44
N ASP A 46 5.38 -9.54 -13.25
CA ASP A 46 5.72 -9.00 -11.92
C ASP A 46 4.60 -8.09 -11.42
N TRP A 47 4.09 -7.22 -12.29
CA TRP A 47 2.94 -6.38 -11.97
C TRP A 47 1.68 -7.20 -11.67
N GLN A 48 1.39 -8.25 -12.43
CA GLN A 48 0.25 -9.13 -12.16
C GLN A 48 0.38 -9.80 -10.79
N GLN A 49 1.56 -10.33 -10.46
CA GLN A 49 1.80 -10.95 -9.16
C GLN A 49 1.69 -9.96 -8.01
N PHE A 50 2.27 -8.77 -8.17
CA PHE A 50 2.20 -7.71 -7.17
C PHE A 50 0.75 -7.26 -6.93
N MET A 51 0.00 -6.96 -8.00
CA MET A 51 -1.39 -6.51 -7.90
C MET A 51 -2.31 -7.60 -7.32
N ALA A 52 -2.10 -8.87 -7.70
CA ALA A 52 -2.85 -9.99 -7.13
C ALA A 52 -2.59 -10.15 -5.63
N ALA A 53 -1.32 -10.10 -5.20
CA ALA A 53 -0.95 -10.19 -3.79
C ALA A 53 -1.49 -9.00 -2.98
N PHE A 54 -1.40 -7.79 -3.54
CA PHE A 54 -1.93 -6.58 -2.90
C PHE A 54 -3.46 -6.61 -2.77
N GLY A 55 -4.15 -7.10 -3.81
CA GLY A 55 -5.60 -7.27 -3.82
C GLY A 55 -6.08 -8.32 -2.81
N ASP A 56 -5.42 -9.48 -2.75
CA ASP A 56 -5.72 -10.52 -1.75
C ASP A 56 -5.60 -9.99 -0.32
N LEU A 57 -4.49 -9.31 -0.02
CA LEU A 57 -4.27 -8.71 1.30
C LEU A 57 -5.33 -7.66 1.64
N SER A 58 -5.68 -6.80 0.68
CA SER A 58 -6.72 -5.78 0.86
C SER A 58 -8.08 -6.41 1.16
N ASN A 59 -8.42 -7.51 0.48
CA ASN A 59 -9.66 -8.25 0.73
C ASN A 59 -9.67 -8.90 2.12
N ARG A 60 -8.56 -9.50 2.54
CA ARG A 60 -8.43 -10.10 3.89
C ARG A 60 -8.56 -9.05 5.00
N MET A 61 -8.00 -7.86 4.80
CA MET A 61 -8.19 -6.72 5.71
C MET A 61 -9.65 -6.25 5.76
N ALA A 62 -10.32 -6.20 4.60
CA ALA A 62 -11.75 -5.87 4.52
C ALA A 62 -12.65 -6.91 5.21
N ASP A 63 -12.36 -8.20 5.05
CA ASP A 63 -13.06 -9.28 5.77
C ASP A 63 -12.90 -9.14 7.28
N LEU A 64 -11.69 -8.81 7.73
CA LEU A 64 -11.41 -8.60 9.14
C LEU A 64 -12.19 -7.40 9.70
N LEU A 65 -12.23 -6.29 8.96
CA LEU A 65 -13.06 -5.13 9.30
C LEU A 65 -14.54 -5.51 9.39
N ARG A 66 -15.08 -6.22 8.39
CA ARG A 66 -16.47 -6.69 8.38
C ARG A 66 -16.82 -7.58 9.57
N SER A 67 -15.86 -8.37 10.06
CA SER A 67 -16.07 -9.21 11.24
C SER A 67 -16.20 -8.43 12.55
N GLY A 68 -15.84 -7.14 12.56
CA GLY A 68 -15.81 -6.30 13.77
C GLY A 68 -14.57 -6.52 14.64
N ALA A 69 -13.56 -7.23 14.13
CA ALA A 69 -12.29 -7.40 14.84
C ALA A 69 -11.56 -6.05 15.00
N PRO A 70 -10.83 -5.82 16.11
CA PRO A 70 -10.11 -4.57 16.32
C PRO A 70 -8.88 -4.47 15.41
N ALA A 71 -8.62 -3.27 14.87
CA ALA A 71 -7.42 -2.98 14.08
C ALA A 71 -6.11 -3.18 14.88
N THR A 72 -6.18 -3.10 16.20
CA THR A 72 -5.04 -3.36 17.11
C THR A 72 -4.93 -4.81 17.55
N GLY A 73 -5.76 -5.71 17.01
CA GLY A 73 -5.70 -7.15 17.30
C GLY A 73 -4.56 -7.85 16.55
N ASP A 74 -4.16 -9.03 17.03
CA ASP A 74 -3.01 -9.76 16.47
C ASP A 74 -3.14 -10.02 14.96
N THR A 75 -4.31 -10.51 14.51
CA THR A 75 -4.55 -10.79 13.09
C THR A 75 -4.45 -9.53 12.22
N ALA A 76 -4.93 -8.38 12.70
CA ALA A 76 -4.84 -7.13 11.95
C ALA A 76 -3.38 -6.65 11.86
N MET A 77 -2.61 -6.78 12.95
CA MET A 77 -1.19 -6.43 12.94
C MET A 77 -0.35 -7.38 12.09
N GLU A 78 -0.69 -8.67 12.02
CA GLU A 78 -0.06 -9.65 11.13
C GLU A 78 -0.29 -9.30 9.65
N LEU A 79 -1.52 -8.96 9.27
CA LEU A 79 -1.83 -8.49 7.92
C LEU A 79 -1.13 -7.17 7.59
N ALA A 80 -1.01 -6.26 8.57
CA ALA A 80 -0.22 -5.04 8.41
C ALA A 80 1.28 -5.34 8.19
N GLU A 81 1.84 -6.32 8.92
CA GLU A 81 3.22 -6.76 8.70
C GLU A 81 3.40 -7.39 7.31
N GLU A 82 2.47 -8.23 6.86
CA GLU A 82 2.45 -8.80 5.52
C GLU A 82 2.43 -7.69 4.45
N HIS A 83 1.63 -6.64 4.66
CA HIS A 83 1.58 -5.49 3.76
C HIS A 83 2.93 -4.76 3.70
N ARG A 84 3.58 -4.54 4.85
CA ARG A 84 4.92 -3.93 4.91
C ARG A 84 5.95 -4.76 4.14
N GLN A 85 5.92 -6.08 4.31
CA GLN A 85 6.83 -7.00 3.65
C GLN A 85 6.57 -7.08 2.14
N LEU A 86 5.31 -7.00 1.72
CA LEU A 86 4.94 -6.91 0.31
C LEU A 86 5.53 -5.65 -0.33
N LEU A 87 5.36 -4.48 0.30
CA LEU A 87 5.97 -3.23 -0.16
C LEU A 87 7.51 -3.32 -0.16
N THR A 88 8.08 -3.93 0.88
CA THR A 88 9.54 -4.17 1.00
C THR A 88 10.06 -5.01 -0.14
N ARG A 89 9.33 -6.05 -0.53
CA ARG A 89 9.72 -6.96 -1.60
C ARG A 89 9.67 -6.29 -2.97
N TRP A 90 8.57 -5.61 -3.26
CA TRP A 90 8.28 -5.16 -4.63
C TRP A 90 8.68 -3.69 -4.87
N CYS A 91 8.48 -2.80 -3.90
CA CYS A 91 8.60 -1.36 -4.14
C CYS A 91 9.94 -0.81 -3.65
N TYR A 92 10.19 -0.84 -2.34
CA TYR A 92 11.35 -0.21 -1.69
C TYR A 92 11.45 -0.74 -0.26
N ASP A 93 12.60 -0.60 0.39
CA ASP A 93 12.76 -1.03 1.78
C ASP A 93 11.84 -0.24 2.73
N CYS A 94 10.67 -0.82 3.02
CA CYS A 94 9.62 -0.16 3.79
C CYS A 94 9.86 -0.41 5.28
N THR A 95 10.57 0.52 5.92
CA THR A 95 10.76 0.50 7.38
C THR A 95 9.43 0.73 8.10
N TYR A 96 9.37 0.42 9.39
CA TYR A 96 8.19 0.72 10.21
C TYR A 96 7.85 2.22 10.20
N GLU A 97 8.84 3.10 10.19
CA GLU A 97 8.64 4.55 10.10
C GLU A 97 7.98 4.96 8.78
N ILE A 98 8.50 4.47 7.65
CA ILE A 98 7.91 4.72 6.33
C ILE A 98 6.49 4.17 6.28
N HIS A 99 6.26 2.97 6.82
CA HIS A 99 4.96 2.33 6.81
C HIS A 99 3.92 3.12 7.62
N ARG A 100 4.30 3.68 8.78
CA ARG A 100 3.45 4.61 9.54
C ARG A 100 3.08 5.83 8.71
N GLY A 101 4.06 6.43 8.02
CA GLY A 101 3.82 7.55 7.11
C GLY A 101 2.81 7.24 6.00
N LEU A 102 2.86 6.03 5.43
CA LEU A 102 1.86 5.58 4.44
C LEU A 102 0.47 5.45 5.04
N GLY A 103 0.36 4.89 6.24
CA GLY A 103 -0.91 4.78 6.96
C GLY A 103 -1.56 6.15 7.18
N GLU A 104 -0.78 7.14 7.63
CA GLU A 104 -1.27 8.52 7.80
C GLU A 104 -1.67 9.14 6.46
N MET A 105 -0.90 8.89 5.39
CA MET A 105 -1.23 9.38 4.06
C MET A 105 -2.56 8.82 3.55
N TYR A 106 -2.86 7.54 3.79
CA TYR A 106 -4.10 6.90 3.33
C TYR A 106 -5.36 7.59 3.84
N VAL A 107 -5.29 8.25 4.99
CA VAL A 107 -6.42 8.94 5.61
C VAL A 107 -6.36 10.47 5.44
N ALA A 108 -5.15 11.03 5.26
CA ALA A 108 -4.95 12.47 5.14
C ALA A 108 -5.41 13.02 3.78
N ASP A 109 -5.36 12.20 2.73
CA ASP A 109 -5.78 12.58 1.39
C ASP A 109 -7.05 11.82 1.00
N PRO A 110 -8.19 12.52 0.83
CA PRO A 110 -9.49 11.90 0.53
C PRO A 110 -9.50 11.03 -0.73
N ARG A 111 -8.58 11.27 -1.68
CA ARG A 111 -8.47 10.44 -2.90
C ARG A 111 -8.01 9.03 -2.56
N PHE A 112 -7.06 8.89 -1.64
CA PHE A 112 -6.59 7.58 -1.17
C PHE A 112 -7.65 6.89 -0.33
N THR A 113 -8.26 7.60 0.61
CA THR A 113 -9.38 7.09 1.40
C THR A 113 -10.49 6.56 0.49
N ALA A 114 -10.95 7.37 -0.47
CA ALA A 114 -12.02 6.98 -1.37
C ALA A 114 -11.64 5.78 -2.25
N ASN A 115 -10.37 5.62 -2.62
CA ASN A 115 -9.94 4.48 -3.41
C ASN A 115 -9.86 3.19 -2.58
N ILE A 116 -9.36 3.26 -1.35
CA ILE A 116 -9.24 2.11 -0.44
C ILE A 116 -10.63 1.69 0.06
N ASP A 117 -11.47 2.64 0.44
CA ASP A 117 -12.82 2.40 0.96
C ASP A 117 -13.80 1.89 -0.10
N ARG A 118 -13.41 1.85 -1.38
CA ARG A 118 -14.17 1.12 -2.42
C ARG A 118 -14.27 -0.37 -2.12
N THR A 119 -13.27 -0.94 -1.44
CA THR A 119 -13.29 -2.36 -1.05
C THR A 119 -14.20 -2.60 0.14
N GLU A 120 -14.13 -1.74 1.16
CA GLU A 120 -15.01 -1.74 2.33
C GLU A 120 -14.98 -0.35 2.99
N PRO A 121 -16.14 0.28 3.28
CA PRO A 121 -16.16 1.57 3.97
C PRO A 121 -15.41 1.54 5.31
N GLY A 122 -14.50 2.49 5.52
CA GLY A 122 -13.67 2.58 6.72
C GLY A 122 -12.37 1.77 6.67
N LEU A 123 -12.09 1.07 5.56
CA LEU A 123 -10.88 0.26 5.41
C LEU A 123 -9.59 1.08 5.49
N ALA A 124 -9.55 2.31 4.97
CA ALA A 124 -8.35 3.15 5.04
C ALA A 124 -7.94 3.45 6.50
N VAL A 125 -8.93 3.78 7.34
CA VAL A 125 -8.77 4.02 8.78
C VAL A 125 -8.31 2.73 9.47
N PHE A 126 -8.96 1.61 9.18
CA PHE A 126 -8.62 0.31 9.73
C PHE A 126 -7.17 -0.10 9.41
N MET A 127 -6.76 0.06 8.15
CA MET A 127 -5.40 -0.21 7.70
C MET A 127 -4.39 0.67 8.43
N ARG A 128 -4.60 1.99 8.49
CA ARG A 128 -3.71 2.89 9.24
C ARG A 128 -3.55 2.42 10.69
N ASP A 129 -4.65 2.15 11.38
CA ASP A 129 -4.61 1.81 12.80
C ASP A 129 -3.86 0.49 13.05
N ALA A 130 -4.05 -0.50 12.17
CA ALA A 130 -3.31 -1.76 12.21
C ALA A 130 -1.80 -1.58 11.93
N ILE A 131 -1.46 -0.69 10.99
CA ILE A 131 -0.07 -0.33 10.67
C ILE A 131 0.61 0.32 11.87
N LEU A 132 -0.05 1.30 12.50
CA LEU A 132 0.47 1.98 13.68
C LEU A 132 0.67 1.00 14.84
N ALA A 133 -0.32 0.13 15.08
CA ALA A 133 -0.25 -0.89 16.13
C ALA A 133 0.91 -1.88 15.89
N ASN A 134 1.07 -2.38 14.67
CA ASN A 134 2.16 -3.29 14.33
C ASN A 134 3.54 -2.63 14.50
N ALA A 135 3.69 -1.38 14.03
CA ALA A 135 4.93 -0.63 14.18
C ALA A 135 5.28 -0.37 15.67
N ASN A 136 4.28 -0.04 16.49
CA ASN A 136 4.49 0.13 17.94
C ASN A 136 4.90 -1.20 18.60
N ARG A 137 4.29 -2.33 18.23
CA ARG A 137 4.66 -3.65 18.74
C ARG A 137 6.11 -4.03 18.39
N ALA A 138 6.57 -3.68 17.20
CA ALA A 138 7.92 -4.01 16.73
C ALA A 138 9.03 -3.10 17.31
N THR A 139 8.65 -1.96 17.92
CA THR A 139 9.59 -0.95 18.44
C THR A 139 9.54 -0.80 19.97
N ALA A 140 8.69 -1.59 20.64
CA ALA A 140 8.62 -1.72 22.09
C ALA A 140 9.70 -2.67 22.63
#